data_AF-A0A249JLB0-F1
#
_entry.id   AF-A0A249JLB0-F1
#
_cell.length_a   1.000
_cell.length_b   1.000
_cell.length_c   1.000
_cell.angle_alpha   90.00
_cell.angle_beta   90.00
_cell.angle_gamma   90.00
#
_symmetry.space_group_name_H-M   'P 1'
#
loop_
_entity.id
_entity.type
_entity.pdbx_description
1 polymer ?
#
loop_
_entity_poly.entity_id
_entity_poly.type
_entity_poly.pdbx_seq_one_letter_code
_entity_poly.pdbx_strand_id
1 'polypeptide(L)'
;MLYTKTVHDPERASMSIIEFEQMLGCPREHLETALWYLKGKGYVKRADNGRFTITVLGFDEVESHGSPAEQPHFKLIESANEAAS
;
A
#
# COMPACT_ATOMS: atom_id res chain seq x y z
N MET A 1 -3.22 -2.37 -3.46
CA MET A 1 -3.82 -1.07 -3.84
C MET A 1 -3.19 -0.48 -5.11
N LEU A 2 -1.96 0.06 -5.10
CA LEU A 2 -1.26 0.42 -6.35
C LEU A 2 -0.72 -0.82 -7.05
N TYR A 3 0.00 -1.66 -6.31
CA TYR A 3 0.50 -2.96 -6.78
C TYR A 3 -0.58 -3.78 -7.50
N THR A 4 -1.71 -4.02 -6.84
CA THR A 4 -2.84 -4.77 -7.43
C THR A 4 -3.41 -4.12 -8.69
N LYS A 5 -3.45 -2.78 -8.78
CA LYS A 5 -3.87 -2.08 -10.01
C LYS A 5 -2.83 -2.26 -11.11
N THR A 6 -1.54 -2.23 -10.78
CA THR A 6 -0.44 -2.45 -11.74
C THR A 6 -0.43 -3.88 -12.27
N VAL A 7 -0.71 -4.89 -11.44
CA VAL A 7 -0.86 -6.28 -11.88
C VAL A 7 -2.00 -6.43 -12.89
N HIS A 8 -3.08 -5.64 -12.76
CA HIS A 8 -4.23 -5.71 -13.65
C HIS A 8 -4.06 -4.88 -14.95
N ASP A 9 -3.65 -3.62 -14.82
CA ASP A 9 -3.45 -2.69 -15.94
C ASP A 9 -2.36 -1.66 -15.56
N PRO A 10 -1.10 -1.91 -15.95
CA PRO A 10 0.02 -1.03 -15.63
C PRO A 10 -0.13 0.40 -16.16
N GLU A 11 -0.77 0.60 -17.32
CA GLU A 11 -0.89 1.92 -17.96
C GLU A 11 -1.87 2.82 -17.22
N ARG A 12 -2.87 2.23 -16.56
CA ARG A 12 -3.89 2.95 -15.81
C ARG A 12 -3.69 2.92 -14.30
N ALA A 13 -2.65 2.25 -13.81
CA ALA A 13 -2.38 2.05 -12.39
C ALA A 13 -1.89 3.33 -11.68
N SER A 14 -2.81 4.26 -11.44
CA SER A 14 -2.56 5.51 -10.72
C SER A 14 -3.69 5.87 -9.77
N MET A 15 -3.39 6.62 -8.70
CA MET A 15 -4.39 7.12 -7.75
C MET A 15 -4.02 8.51 -7.21
N SER A 16 -5.03 9.33 -6.99
CA SER A 16 -4.96 10.61 -6.29
C SER A 16 -4.94 10.41 -4.77
N ILE A 17 -4.55 11.44 -4.03
CA ILE A 17 -4.58 11.42 -2.56
C ILE A 17 -5.99 11.22 -1.99
N ILE A 18 -7.03 11.71 -2.70
CA ILE A 18 -8.43 11.54 -2.30
C ILE A 18 -8.85 10.07 -2.45
N GLU A 19 -8.44 9.40 -3.53
CA GLU A 19 -8.69 7.96 -3.71
C GLU A 19 -7.97 7.13 -2.62
N PHE A 20 -6.78 7.54 -2.18
CA PHE A 20 -6.11 6.93 -1.03
C PHE A 20 -6.88 7.11 0.27
N GLU A 21 -7.32 8.34 0.56
CA GLU A 21 -8.10 8.68 1.76
C GLU A 21 -9.40 7.88 1.84
N GLN A 22 -10.15 7.82 0.75
CA GLN A 22 -11.40 7.06 0.69
C GLN A 22 -11.18 5.56 0.90
N MET A 23 -10.10 5.00 0.35
CA MET A 23 -9.88 3.55 0.42
C MET A 23 -9.25 3.10 1.75
N LEU A 24 -8.37 3.93 2.32
CA LEU A 24 -7.66 3.61 3.56
C LEU A 24 -8.41 4.10 4.82
N GLY A 25 -9.39 4.99 4.65
CA GLY A 25 -10.17 5.55 5.76
C GLY A 25 -9.34 6.39 6.72
N CYS A 26 -8.13 6.81 6.32
CA CYS A 26 -7.20 7.55 7.17
C CYS A 26 -7.10 9.02 6.74
N PRO A 27 -6.89 9.96 7.68
CA PRO A 27 -6.81 11.38 7.35
C PRO A 27 -5.67 11.70 6.39
N ARG A 28 -5.89 12.70 5.54
CA ARG A 28 -4.91 13.19 4.57
C ARG A 28 -3.52 13.46 5.13
N GLU A 29 -3.39 14.02 6.33
CA GLU A 29 -2.10 14.33 6.96
C GLU A 29 -1.20 13.09 7.16
N HIS A 30 -1.81 11.95 7.50
CA HIS A 30 -1.11 10.67 7.63
C HIS A 30 -0.67 10.14 6.27
N LEU A 31 -1.53 10.31 5.25
CA LEU A 31 -1.21 9.95 3.87
C LEU A 31 -0.07 10.80 3.30
N GLU A 32 -0.05 12.10 3.58
CA GLU A 32 1.03 12.98 3.11
C GLU A 32 2.38 12.54 3.67
N THR A 33 2.44 12.18 4.95
CA THR A 33 3.65 11.65 5.59
C THR A 33 4.08 10.32 4.98
N ALA A 34 3.15 9.37 4.80
CA ALA A 34 3.44 8.07 4.19
C ALA A 34 3.89 8.20 2.72
N LEU A 35 3.20 9.02 1.93
CA LEU A 35 3.53 9.26 0.52
C LEU A 35 4.86 10.01 0.36
N TRP A 36 5.18 10.93 1.27
CA TRP A 36 6.49 11.57 1.33
C TRP A 36 7.60 10.53 1.55
N TYR A 37 7.43 9.62 2.51
CA TYR A 37 8.41 8.56 2.80
C TYR A 37 8.57 7.59 1.62
N LEU A 38 7.47 7.07 1.08
CA LEU A 38 7.47 6.15 -0.07
C LEU A 38 8.09 6.80 -1.31
N LYS A 39 7.86 8.09 -1.53
CA LYS A 39 8.50 8.85 -2.60
C LYS A 39 10.01 8.99 -2.36
N GLY A 40 10.43 9.30 -1.13
CA GLY A 40 11.84 9.40 -0.75
C GLY A 40 12.61 8.08 -0.95
N LYS A 41 11.93 6.94 -0.69
CA LYS A 41 12.45 5.60 -0.97
C LYS A 41 12.44 5.21 -2.46
N GLY A 42 11.80 6.00 -3.31
CA GLY A 42 11.64 5.72 -4.73
C GLY A 42 10.60 4.65 -5.06
N TYR A 43 9.76 4.25 -4.11
CA TYR A 43 8.74 3.21 -4.29
C TYR A 43 7.49 3.72 -5.02
N VAL A 44 7.20 5.02 -4.91
CA VAL A 44 6.12 5.67 -5.66
C VAL A 44 6.64 6.92 -6.36
N LYS A 45 6.06 7.24 -7.52
CA LYS A 45 6.25 8.52 -8.20
C LYS A 45 4.94 9.29 -8.23
N ARG A 46 5.02 10.61 -8.08
CA ARG A 46 3.91 11.54 -8.30
C ARG A 46 4.06 12.15 -9.68
N ALA A 47 3.06 11.97 -10.53
CA ALA A 47 3.00 12.59 -11.86
C ALA A 47 2.52 14.05 -11.78
N ASP A 48 2.67 14.80 -12.87
CA ASP A 48 2.34 16.23 -12.94
C ASP A 48 0.83 16.49 -12.73
N ASN A 49 -0.02 15.51 -13.05
CA ASN A 49 -1.45 15.54 -12.77
C ASN A 49 -1.79 15.26 -11.28
N GLY A 50 -0.78 15.18 -10.41
CA GLY A 50 -0.93 14.98 -8.98
C GLY A 50 -1.24 13.54 -8.56
N ARG A 51 -1.34 12.59 -9.50
CA ARG A 51 -1.60 11.17 -9.21
C ARG A 51 -0.30 10.44 -8.91
N PHE A 52 -0.40 9.40 -8.09
CA PHE A 52 0.71 8.53 -7.71
C PHE A 52 0.62 7.21 -8.47
N THR A 53 1.79 6.67 -8.80
CA THR A 53 1.97 5.33 -9.41
C THR A 53 3.10 4.62 -8.67
N ILE A 54 3.06 3.28 -8.64
CA ILE A 54 4.17 2.49 -8.11
C ILE A 54 5.31 2.47 -9.13
N THR A 55 6.55 2.47 -8.65
CA THR A 55 7.74 2.28 -9.49
C THR A 55 8.08 0.80 -9.56
N VAL A 56 9.03 0.42 -10.44
CA VAL A 56 9.59 -0.94 -10.44
C VAL A 56 10.19 -1.29 -9.08
N LEU A 57 10.95 -0.37 -8.48
CA LEU A 57 11.54 -0.57 -7.16
C LEU A 57 10.48 -0.81 -6.07
N GLY A 58 9.36 -0.07 -6.11
CA GLY A 58 8.25 -0.29 -5.19
C GLY A 58 7.51 -1.60 -5.45
N PHE A 59 7.44 -2.04 -6.71
CA PHE A 59 6.85 -3.32 -7.07
C PHE A 59 7.67 -4.48 -6.51
N ASP A 60 8.99 -4.47 -6.73
CA ASP A 60 9.92 -5.48 -6.21
C ASP A 60 9.91 -5.53 -4.67
N GLU A 61 9.80 -4.37 -4.01
CA GLU A 61 9.67 -4.29 -2.55
C GLU A 61 8.42 -5.05 -2.06
N VAL A 62 7.28 -4.91 -2.74
CA VAL A 62 6.05 -5.63 -2.38
C VAL A 62 6.18 -7.13 -2.62
N GLU A 63 6.76 -7.55 -3.75
CA GLU A 63 7.00 -8.96 -4.07
C GLU A 63 7.93 -9.63 -3.04
N SER A 64 8.98 -8.93 -2.60
CA SER A 64 9.95 -9.47 -1.64
C SER A 64 9.41 -9.68 -0.21
N HIS A 65 8.32 -8.99 0.16
CA HIS A 65 7.69 -9.09 1.49
C HIS A 65 6.45 -10.01 1.52
N GLY A 66 6.25 -10.78 0.45
CA GLY A 66 5.05 -11.59 0.21
C GLY A 66 3.90 -10.71 -0.28
N SER A 67 3.32 -11.08 -1.43
CA SER A 67 2.20 -10.31 -1.97
C SER A 67 1.06 -10.24 -0.93
N PRO A 68 0.29 -9.13 -0.86
CA PRO A 68 -0.87 -9.05 0.05
C PRO A 68 -1.91 -10.16 -0.17
N ALA A 69 -1.90 -10.83 -1.34
CA ALA A 69 -2.75 -11.98 -1.63
C ALA A 69 -2.27 -13.28 -0.95
N GLU A 70 -1.01 -13.32 -0.50
CA GLU A 70 -0.37 -14.49 0.10
C GLU A 70 -0.02 -14.29 1.59
N GLN A 71 -0.23 -13.09 2.15
CA GLN A 71 0.03 -12.87 3.57
C GLN A 71 -0.95 -13.71 4.42
N PRO A 72 -0.47 -14.72 5.17
CA PRO A 72 -1.31 -15.45 6.10
C PRO A 72 -1.79 -14.43 7.11
N HIS A 73 -3.11 -14.24 7.18
CA HIS A 73 -3.75 -13.42 8.17
C HIS A 73 -3.28 -13.91 9.55
N PHE A 74 -2.28 -13.25 10.15
CA PHE A 74 -1.76 -13.62 11.46
C PHE A 74 -2.93 -13.46 12.43
N LYS A 75 -3.59 -14.58 12.74
CA LYS A 75 -4.69 -14.65 13.70
C LYS A 75 -4.11 -14.28 15.05
N LEU A 76 -4.16 -13.00 15.36
CA LEU A 76 -3.87 -12.44 16.67
C LEU A 76 -5.00 -12.74 17.67
N ILE A 77 -5.54 -13.97 17.64
CA ILE A 77 -6.57 -14.48 18.55
C ILE A 77 -6.26 -15.93 18.92
N GLU A 78 -5.08 -16.19 19.47
CA GLU A 78 -4.86 -17.44 20.23
C GLU A 78 -4.24 -17.20 21.61
N SER A 79 -3.61 -16.04 21.86
CA SER A 79 -3.01 -15.72 23.17
C SER A 79 -4.02 -15.30 24.25
N ALA A 80 -5.33 -15.28 23.97
CA ALA A 80 -6.36 -14.94 24.95
C ALA A 80 -7.15 -16.16 25.47
N ASN A 81 -6.98 -17.35 24.88
CA ASN A 81 -7.77 -18.53 25.25
C ASN A 81 -6.99 -19.60 26.05
N GLU A 82 -5.66 -19.50 26.18
CA GLU A 82 -4.88 -20.42 27.03
C GLU A 82 -4.71 -19.95 28.49
N ALA A 83 -5.23 -18.77 28.85
CA ALA A 83 -5.25 -18.30 30.24
C ALA A 83 -6.56 -18.60 30.99
N ALA A 84 -7.50 -19.32 30.37
CA ALA A 84 -8.83 -19.59 30.90
C ALA A 84 -9.28 -21.06 30.82
N SER A 85 -8.34 -22.02 30.82
CA SER A 85 -8.64 -23.46 30.97
C SER A 85 -7.71 -24.13 31.94
#